data_AF-A0A2G5ZBM7-F1
#
_entry.id   AF-A0A2G5ZBM7-F1
#
_cell.length_a   1.000
_cell.length_b   1.000
_cell.length_c   1.000
_cell.angle_alpha   90.00
_cell.angle_beta   90.00
_cell.angle_gamma   90.00
#
_symmetry.space_group_name_H-M   'P 1'
#
loop_
_entity.id
_entity.type
_entity.pdbx_description
1 polymer ?
#
loop_
_entity_poly.entity_id
_entity_poly.type
_entity_poly.pdbx_seq_one_letter_code
_entity_poly.pdbx_strand_id
1 'polypeptide(L)' 'MLHLSDQMLLYSYQQAQKYQLNLEFIQMLEHEIRKRALESIKLSS' A
#
# COMPACT_ATOMS: atom_id res chain seq x y z
N MET A 1 -8.53 -6.88 -0.15
CA MET A 1 -8.09 -5.88 -1.16
C MET A 1 -8.22 -6.35 -2.62
N LEU A 2 -8.96 -7.43 -2.90
CA LEU A 2 -8.94 -8.11 -4.21
C LEU A 2 -9.38 -7.25 -5.40
N HIS A 3 -10.09 -6.14 -5.16
CA HIS A 3 -10.57 -5.23 -6.20
C HIS A 3 -9.91 -3.84 -6.15
N LEU A 4 -8.95 -3.63 -5.25
CA LEU A 4 -8.24 -2.36 -5.19
C LEU A 4 -7.20 -2.32 -6.31
N SER A 5 -7.18 -1.25 -7.11
CA SER A 5 -6.14 -1.05 -8.11
C SER A 5 -4.79 -0.85 -7.42
N ASP A 6 -3.70 -1.19 -8.12
CA ASP A 6 -2.35 -1.10 -7.57
C ASP A 6 -1.98 0.34 -7.20
N GLN A 7 -2.42 1.33 -7.99
CA GLN A 7 -2.26 2.75 -7.66
C GLN A 7 -2.99 3.12 -6.36
N MET A 8 -4.23 2.67 -6.18
CA MET A 8 -4.99 2.97 -4.96
C MET A 8 -4.38 2.26 -3.75
N LEU A 9 -3.78 1.09 -3.94
CA LEU A 9 -3.13 0.31 -2.88
C LEU A 9 -1.89 1.03 -2.38
N LEU A 10 -1.03 1.46 -3.30
CA LEU A 10 0.16 2.25 -2.99
C LEU A 10 -0.19 3.59 -2.35
N TYR A 11 -1.17 4.32 -2.90
CA TYR A 11 -1.66 5.57 -2.32
C TYR A 11 -2.17 5.36 -0.89
N SER A 12 -3.00 4.33 -0.68
CA SER A 12 -3.57 4.01 0.64
C SER A 12 -2.48 3.68 1.66
N TYR A 13 -1.44 2.95 1.25
CA TYR A 13 -0.29 2.65 2.10
C TYR A 13 0.45 3.91 2.53
N GLN A 14 0.75 4.80 1.57
CA GLN A 14 1.39 6.09 1.87
C GLN A 14 0.55 6.97 2.80
N GLN A 15 -0.77 7.07 2.57
CA GLN A 15 -1.65 7.83 3.46
C GLN A 15 -1.72 7.19 4.85
N ALA A 16 -1.82 5.86 4.95
CA ALA A 16 -1.86 5.18 6.23
C ALA A 16 -0.60 5.44 7.07
N GLN A 17 0.58 5.45 6.45
CA GLN A 17 1.83 5.85 7.09
C GLN A 17 1.82 7.33 7.50
N LYS A 18 1.41 8.23 6.60
CA LYS A 18 1.37 9.69 6.83
C LYS A 18 0.47 10.06 8.02
N TYR A 19 -0.70 9.44 8.13
CA TYR A 19 -1.66 9.71 9.19
C TYR A 19 -1.47 8.83 10.43
N GLN A 20 -0.41 8.02 10.48
CA GLN A 20 -0.10 7.13 11.61
C GLN A 20 -1.31 6.26 12.00
N LEU A 21 -1.96 5.68 10.99
CA LEU A 21 -3.08 4.77 11.23
C LEU A 21 -2.59 3.51 11.95
N ASN A 22 -3.56 2.67 12.36
CA ASN A 22 -3.29 1.41 13.04
C ASN A 22 -2.22 0.57 12.31
N LEU A 23 -1.28 0.04 13.08
CA LEU A 23 -0.13 -0.72 12.57
C LEU A 23 -0.53 -2.00 11.83
N GLU A 24 -1.53 -2.74 12.32
CA GLU A 24 -2.04 -3.95 11.67
C GLU A 24 -2.62 -3.64 10.29
N PHE A 25 -3.30 -2.50 10.16
CA PHE A 25 -3.80 -2.04 8.86
C PHE A 25 -2.63 -1.74 7.90
N ILE A 26 -1.61 -1.03 8.35
CA ILE A 26 -0.41 -0.74 7.55
C ILE A 26 0.29 -2.04 7.11
N GLN A 27 0.43 -3.02 8.01
CA GLN A 27 1.04 -4.31 7.71
C GLN A 27 0.22 -5.12 6.69
N MET A 28 -1.11 -5.06 6.77
CA MET A 28 -1.99 -5.70 5.78
C MET A 28 -1.77 -5.10 4.38
N LEU A 29 -1.65 -3.77 4.28
CA LEU A 29 -1.34 -3.09 3.02
C LEU A 29 0.02 -3.50 2.48
N GLU A 30 1.04 -3.50 3.34
CA GLU A 30 2.41 -3.90 2.98
C GLU A 30 2.48 -5.35 2.49
N HIS A 31 1.76 -6.26 3.15
CA HIS A 31 1.66 -7.65 2.73
C HIS A 31 1.07 -7.79 1.32
N GLU A 32 0.00 -7.06 1.02
CA GLU A 32 -0.63 -7.11 -0.31
C GLU A 32 0.28 -6.48 -1.39
N ILE A 33 1.01 -5.41 -1.07
CA ILE A 33 2.01 -4.79 -1.96
C ILE A 33 3.11 -5.78 -2.32
N ARG A 34 3.65 -6.49 -1.33
CA ARG A 34 4.65 -7.56 -1.52
C ARG A 34 4.11 -8.70 -2.37
N LYS A 35 2.91 -9.17 -2.04
CA LYS A 35 2.23 -10.26 -2.76
C LYS A 35 2.04 -9.96 -4.24
N ARG A 36 1.80 -8.70 -4.60
CA ARG A 36 1.63 -8.23 -5.98
C ARG A 36 2.93 -7.76 -6.65
N ALA A 37 4.07 -7.87 -5.98
CA ALA A 37 5.37 -7.40 -6.45
C ALA A 37 5.39 -5.91 -6.87
N LEU A 38 4.66 -5.05 -6.15
CA LEU A 38 4.54 -3.61 -6.47
C LEU A 38 5.68 -2.76 -5.88
N GLU A 39 6.61 -3.36 -5.14
CA GLU A 39 7.70 -2.65 -4.45
C GLU A 39 8.64 -1.90 -5.40
N SER A 40 8.78 -2.38 -6.65
CA SER A 40 9.62 -1.77 -7.67
C SER A 40 8.92 -0.66 -8.45
N ILE A 41 7.61 -0.46 -8.26
CA ILE A 41 6.88 0.64 -8.89
C ILE A 41 7.32 1.91 -8.16
N LYS A 42 8.39 2.54 -8.67
CA LYS A 42 8.64 3.94 -8.37
C LYS A 42 7.39 4.67 -8.79
N LEU A 43 6.64 5.16 -7.82
CA LEU A 43 5.61 6.17 -8.02
C LEU A 43 6.35 7.35 -8.65
N SER A 44 6.41 7.35 -9.97
CA SER A 44 7.01 8.41 -10.75
C SER A 44 6.21 9.67 -10.44
N SER A 45 6.91 10.60 -9.81
CA SER A 45 6.45 11.90 -9.30
C SER A 45 5.66 12.71 -10.32
#